data_AF-A0A2G5KYM8-F1
#
_entry.id   AF-A0A2G5KYM8-F1
#
_cell.length_a   1.000
_cell.length_b   1.000
_cell.length_c   1.000
_cell.angle_alpha   90.00
_cell.angle_beta   90.00
_cell.angle_gamma   90.00
#
_symmetry.space_group_name_H-M   'P 1'
#
loop_
_entity.id
_entity.type
_entity.pdbx_description
1 polymer ?
#
loop_
_entity_poly.entity_id
_entity_poly.type
_entity_poly.pdbx_seq_one_letter_code
_entity_poly.pdbx_strand_id
1 'polypeptide(L)'
;MSQTIHQGLGAELATMTSAYNTKKLASKINGAFDESSKLSLAHISEDLVGFDLNDEKSFDEHVNIKLCIKAGSHKGHAIFHIPSFVPNNDIEVPEGATNFKIAARLVSVSDYMRKSDAFEMISPNADGKRGSFQSPMLPILKTSTQPMTSQLRLMESGPLSQNAATVLVIGVKFYQYEEKRFVPMENEAMISIRKVF
;
A
#
# COMPACT_ATOMS: atom_id res chain seq x y z
N MET A 1 9.83 8.07 -8.48
CA MET A 1 8.60 8.03 -7.65
C MET A 1 7.80 6.73 -7.83
N SER A 2 7.11 6.47 -8.95
CA SER A 2 6.31 5.24 -9.13
C SER A 2 7.12 3.94 -8.96
N GLN A 3 8.33 3.91 -9.52
CA GLN A 3 9.27 2.81 -9.36
C GLN A 3 9.66 2.59 -7.89
N THR A 4 9.92 3.67 -7.14
CA THR A 4 10.21 3.60 -5.70
C THR A 4 9.06 2.95 -4.94
N ILE A 5 7.81 3.35 -5.25
CA ILE A 5 6.60 2.75 -4.64
C ILE A 5 6.59 1.24 -4.92
N HIS A 6 6.70 0.85 -6.20
CA HIS A 6 6.65 -0.56 -6.61
C HIS A 6 7.78 -1.41 -5.97
N GLN A 7 9.01 -0.92 -5.97
CA GLN A 7 10.14 -1.58 -5.30
C GLN A 7 9.95 -1.66 -3.78
N GLY A 8 9.34 -0.63 -3.18
CA GLY A 8 9.06 -0.55 -1.75
C GLY A 8 7.98 -1.53 -1.25
N LEU A 9 7.09 -2.01 -2.14
CA LEU A 9 6.11 -3.05 -1.83
C LEU A 9 6.78 -4.35 -1.35
N GLY A 10 7.98 -4.63 -1.84
CA GLY A 10 8.64 -5.92 -1.66
C GLY A 10 7.94 -7.04 -2.44
N ALA A 11 8.58 -8.21 -2.49
CA ALA A 11 8.15 -9.31 -3.35
C ALA A 11 6.68 -9.70 -3.17
N GLU A 12 6.19 -9.75 -1.93
CA GLU A 12 4.84 -10.22 -1.63
C GLU A 12 3.72 -9.31 -2.13
N LEU A 13 3.77 -8.01 -1.82
CA LEU A 13 2.73 -7.09 -2.32
C LEU A 13 2.92 -6.79 -3.81
N ALA A 14 4.14 -6.93 -4.34
CA ALA A 14 4.40 -6.75 -5.76
C ALA A 14 3.69 -7.81 -6.62
N THR A 15 3.53 -9.05 -6.13
CA THR A 15 2.77 -10.09 -6.89
C THR A 15 1.29 -9.77 -7.03
N MET A 16 0.77 -8.88 -6.18
CA MET A 16 -0.63 -8.45 -6.22
C MET A 16 -0.87 -7.30 -7.20
N THR A 17 0.19 -6.74 -7.79
CA THR A 17 0.06 -5.59 -8.70
C THR A 17 0.00 -6.02 -10.15
N SER A 18 -0.73 -5.27 -10.97
CA SER A 18 -0.74 -5.48 -12.41
C SER A 18 0.19 -4.51 -13.13
N ALA A 19 0.77 -5.00 -14.23
CA ALA A 19 1.65 -4.19 -15.08
C ALA A 19 0.90 -2.99 -15.67
N TYR A 20 -0.40 -3.15 -15.96
CA TYR A 20 -1.25 -2.10 -16.49
C TYR A 20 -1.47 -0.96 -15.47
N ASN A 21 -1.90 -1.28 -14.24
CA ASN A 21 -2.11 -0.26 -13.22
C ASN A 21 -0.80 0.35 -12.72
N THR A 22 0.31 -0.40 -12.74
CA THR A 22 1.64 0.17 -12.47
C THR A 22 2.04 1.23 -13.51
N LYS A 23 1.75 0.99 -14.80
CA LYS A 23 1.95 1.99 -15.86
C LYS A 23 1.02 3.19 -15.72
N LYS A 24 -0.25 2.97 -15.35
CA LYS A 24 -1.20 4.07 -15.06
C LYS A 24 -0.73 4.93 -13.90
N LEU A 25 -0.25 4.33 -12.81
CA LEU A 25 0.31 5.06 -11.68
C LEU A 25 1.50 5.91 -12.12
N ALA A 26 2.40 5.34 -12.92
CA ALA A 26 3.54 6.07 -13.48
C ALA A 26 3.06 7.25 -14.34
N SER A 27 2.08 7.05 -15.21
CA SER A 27 1.49 8.12 -16.04
C SER A 27 0.87 9.22 -15.18
N LYS A 28 0.11 8.85 -14.13
CA LYS A 28 -0.54 9.80 -13.22
C LYS A 28 0.48 10.65 -12.47
N ILE A 29 1.51 10.01 -11.92
CA ILE A 29 2.62 10.73 -11.29
C ILE A 29 3.33 11.60 -12.32
N ASN A 30 3.63 11.07 -13.51
CA ASN A 30 4.32 11.78 -14.61
C ASN A 30 3.57 13.00 -15.12
N GLY A 31 2.24 12.95 -15.24
CA GLY A 31 1.43 14.10 -15.64
C GLY A 31 1.53 15.29 -14.68
N ALA A 32 1.78 15.03 -13.39
CA ALA A 32 2.01 16.08 -12.41
C ALA A 32 3.39 16.77 -12.52
N PHE A 33 4.31 16.21 -13.32
CA PHE A 33 5.64 16.81 -13.53
C PHE A 33 5.58 18.04 -14.44
N ASP A 34 4.58 18.16 -15.30
CA ASP A 34 4.52 19.23 -16.31
C ASP A 34 4.15 20.60 -15.71
N GLU A 35 3.66 20.62 -14.47
CA GLU A 35 3.15 21.85 -13.82
C GLU A 35 4.17 22.52 -12.88
N SER A 36 5.30 21.89 -12.52
CA SER A 36 6.19 22.41 -11.46
C SER A 36 7.67 22.09 -11.65
N SER A 37 8.55 23.00 -11.17
CA SER A 37 10.00 22.78 -11.11
C SER A 37 10.41 21.79 -9.99
N LYS A 38 9.55 21.63 -8.99
CA LYS A 38 9.67 20.65 -7.89
C LYS A 38 8.45 19.73 -7.89
N LEU A 39 8.68 18.45 -8.13
CA LEU A 39 7.67 17.42 -7.99
C LEU A 39 7.65 16.87 -6.56
N SER A 40 6.46 16.89 -5.94
CA SER A 40 6.21 16.26 -4.65
C SER A 40 4.98 15.38 -4.71
N LEU A 41 5.08 14.14 -4.21
CA LEU A 41 3.91 13.27 -4.06
C LEU A 41 2.83 13.88 -3.14
N ALA A 42 3.22 14.77 -2.22
CA ALA A 42 2.29 15.46 -1.35
C ALA A 42 1.31 16.36 -2.13
N HIS A 43 1.72 16.90 -3.28
CA HIS A 43 0.85 17.75 -4.09
C HIS A 43 -0.24 16.98 -4.83
N ILE A 44 -0.02 15.69 -5.07
CA ILE A 44 -0.98 14.80 -5.74
C ILE A 44 -1.52 13.73 -4.79
N SER A 45 -1.48 13.97 -3.48
CA SER A 45 -1.88 12.95 -2.49
C SER A 45 -3.33 12.52 -2.66
N GLU A 46 -4.23 13.47 -2.93
CA GLU A 46 -5.67 13.20 -3.10
C GLU A 46 -5.93 12.33 -4.34
N ASP A 47 -5.12 12.52 -5.38
CA ASP A 47 -5.16 11.74 -6.61
C ASP A 47 -4.65 10.31 -6.46
N LEU A 48 -3.81 10.05 -5.47
CA LEU A 48 -3.20 8.75 -5.25
C LEU A 48 -3.95 7.90 -4.23
N VAL A 49 -4.65 8.53 -3.26
CA VAL A 49 -5.45 7.78 -2.30
C VAL A 49 -6.62 7.10 -3.00
N GLY A 50 -6.79 5.81 -2.76
CA GLY A 50 -7.77 4.94 -3.43
C GLY A 50 -7.26 4.32 -4.72
N PHE A 51 -6.06 4.67 -5.20
CA PHE A 51 -5.54 4.09 -6.45
C PHE A 51 -5.31 2.58 -6.30
N ASP A 52 -6.06 1.79 -7.08
CA ASP A 52 -5.92 0.35 -7.14
C ASP A 52 -4.69 -0.08 -7.95
N LEU A 53 -3.87 -0.94 -7.35
CA LEU A 53 -2.66 -1.47 -8.00
C LEU A 53 -2.92 -2.79 -8.72
N ASN A 54 -4.08 -3.40 -8.51
CA ASN A 54 -4.62 -4.51 -9.29
C ASN A 54 -5.80 -3.99 -10.15
N ASP A 55 -5.85 -4.34 -11.42
CA ASP A 55 -6.92 -3.94 -12.35
C ASP A 55 -8.08 -4.92 -12.41
N GLU A 56 -7.92 -6.14 -11.90
CA GLU A 56 -8.98 -7.16 -11.90
C GLU A 56 -9.98 -6.98 -10.76
N LYS A 57 -9.53 -6.44 -9.61
CA LYS A 57 -10.31 -6.33 -8.37
C LYS A 57 -10.03 -5.00 -7.68
N SER A 58 -11.01 -4.10 -7.64
CA SER A 58 -10.91 -2.84 -6.89
C SER A 58 -10.95 -3.09 -5.38
N PHE A 59 -10.06 -2.46 -4.62
CA PHE A 59 -10.04 -2.64 -3.18
C PHE A 59 -11.31 -2.10 -2.51
N ASP A 60 -11.77 -0.91 -2.91
CA ASP A 60 -12.91 -0.25 -2.25
C ASP A 60 -14.27 -0.87 -2.65
N GLU A 61 -14.36 -1.54 -3.80
CA GLU A 61 -15.56 -2.29 -4.20
C GLU A 61 -15.68 -3.62 -3.43
N HIS A 62 -14.56 -4.24 -3.09
CA HIS A 62 -14.53 -5.60 -2.55
C HIS A 62 -14.12 -5.70 -1.07
N VAL A 63 -13.64 -4.62 -0.45
CA VAL A 63 -13.23 -4.60 0.96
C VAL A 63 -13.96 -3.49 1.71
N ASN A 64 -15.09 -3.84 2.33
CA ASN A 64 -15.91 -2.95 3.14
C ASN A 64 -15.47 -2.90 4.61
N ILE A 65 -14.16 -2.73 4.84
CA ILE A 65 -13.60 -2.60 6.20
C ILE A 65 -13.21 -1.15 6.44
N LYS A 66 -13.74 -0.54 7.52
CA LYS A 66 -13.39 0.82 7.94
C LYS A 66 -12.02 0.88 8.62
N LEU A 67 -10.96 0.81 7.81
CA LEU A 67 -9.59 0.92 8.27
C LEU A 67 -9.34 2.31 8.89
N CYS A 68 -8.75 2.31 10.09
CA CYS A 68 -8.36 3.53 10.79
C CYS A 68 -6.86 3.77 10.58
N ILE A 69 -6.52 4.73 9.74
CA ILE A 69 -5.12 5.10 9.44
C ILE A 69 -4.87 6.49 10.00
N LYS A 70 -3.87 6.62 10.88
CA LYS A 70 -3.44 7.90 11.46
C LYS A 70 -1.95 8.11 11.22
N ALA A 71 -1.56 9.36 11.00
CA ALA A 71 -0.16 9.75 11.05
C ALA A 71 0.36 9.53 12.47
N GLY A 72 1.59 9.04 12.59
CA GLY A 72 2.32 9.00 13.84
C GLY A 72 2.94 10.37 14.17
N SER A 73 3.92 10.36 15.07
CA SER A 73 4.65 11.57 15.49
C SER A 73 5.52 12.21 14.41
N HIS A 74 5.79 11.52 13.30
CA HIS A 74 6.60 12.01 12.17
C HIS A 74 6.20 11.32 10.86
N LYS A 75 6.56 11.89 9.70
CA LYS A 75 6.21 11.41 8.34
C LYS A 75 6.60 9.96 8.04
N GLY A 76 7.52 9.37 8.82
CA GLY A 76 7.97 7.97 8.70
C GLY A 76 7.23 6.98 9.61
N HIS A 77 6.12 7.40 10.21
CA HIS A 77 5.37 6.62 11.18
C HIS A 77 3.87 6.71 10.86
N ALA A 78 3.22 5.57 10.72
CA ALA A 78 1.78 5.46 10.58
C ALA A 78 1.22 4.47 11.61
N ILE A 79 0.09 4.82 12.21
CA ILE A 79 -0.69 3.93 13.07
C ILE A 79 -1.81 3.37 12.21
N PHE A 80 -1.84 2.05 12.10
CA PHE A 80 -2.78 1.31 11.30
C PHE A 80 -3.65 0.45 12.23
N HIS A 81 -4.96 0.66 12.20
CA HIS A 81 -5.92 -0.11 12.97
C HIS A 81 -6.97 -0.73 12.06
N ILE A 82 -7.10 -2.05 12.14
CA ILE A 82 -8.14 -2.85 11.53
C ILE A 82 -9.16 -3.14 12.64
N PRO A 83 -10.39 -2.58 12.59
CA PRO A 83 -11.41 -2.92 13.56
C PRO A 83 -11.81 -4.40 13.43
N SER A 84 -12.55 -4.94 14.41
CA SER A 84 -13.20 -6.24 14.22
C SER A 84 -14.19 -6.17 13.07
N PHE A 85 -14.19 -7.16 12.18
CA PHE A 85 -15.09 -7.26 11.03
C PHE A 85 -15.45 -8.73 10.79
N VAL A 86 -16.53 -9.01 10.07
CA VAL A 86 -16.95 -10.36 9.69
C VAL A 86 -16.48 -10.61 8.24
N PRO A 87 -15.48 -11.48 8.00
CA PRO A 87 -14.90 -11.67 6.67
C PRO A 87 -15.94 -11.94 5.58
N ASN A 88 -16.93 -12.80 5.85
CA ASN A 88 -17.99 -13.12 4.88
C ASN A 88 -18.93 -11.96 4.52
N ASN A 89 -19.01 -10.92 5.34
CA ASN A 89 -19.90 -9.79 5.13
C ASN A 89 -19.14 -8.57 4.59
N ASP A 90 -17.89 -8.40 5.04
CA ASP A 90 -17.13 -7.17 4.86
C ASP A 90 -16.03 -7.30 3.80
N ILE A 91 -15.79 -8.51 3.27
CA ILE A 91 -14.86 -8.76 2.16
C ILE A 91 -15.58 -9.62 1.12
N GLU A 92 -15.45 -9.29 -0.16
CA GLU A 92 -15.83 -10.21 -1.24
C GLU A 92 -14.82 -11.36 -1.29
N VAL A 93 -15.22 -12.48 -0.70
CA VAL A 93 -14.39 -13.67 -0.62
C VAL A 93 -14.46 -14.44 -1.96
N PRO A 94 -13.31 -14.75 -2.59
CA PRO A 94 -13.27 -15.58 -3.80
C PRO A 94 -13.79 -16.99 -3.55
N GLU A 95 -14.35 -17.61 -4.58
CA GLU A 95 -14.76 -19.01 -4.48
C GLU A 95 -13.57 -19.92 -4.12
N GLY A 96 -13.76 -20.82 -3.17
CA GLY A 96 -12.73 -21.74 -2.70
C GLY A 96 -11.76 -21.16 -1.66
N ALA A 97 -11.71 -19.84 -1.46
CA ALA A 97 -10.85 -19.25 -0.43
C ALA A 97 -11.27 -19.71 0.98
N THR A 98 -10.29 -20.16 1.78
CA THR A 98 -10.53 -20.59 3.17
C THR A 98 -9.91 -19.63 4.17
N ASN A 99 -8.88 -18.90 3.77
CA ASN A 99 -8.11 -18.01 4.61
C ASN A 99 -7.70 -16.74 3.86
N PHE A 100 -7.29 -15.73 4.63
CA PHE A 100 -6.73 -14.51 4.07
C PHE A 100 -5.68 -13.90 5.00
N LYS A 101 -4.89 -12.99 4.45
CA LYS A 101 -4.02 -12.08 5.19
C LYS A 101 -4.27 -10.64 4.75
N ILE A 102 -4.13 -9.73 5.70
CA ILE A 102 -4.03 -8.30 5.42
C ILE A 102 -2.55 -7.91 5.56
N ALA A 103 -1.98 -7.34 4.50
CA ALA A 103 -0.62 -6.86 4.47
C ALA A 103 -0.62 -5.35 4.23
N ALA A 104 0.32 -4.64 4.86
CA ALA A 104 0.50 -3.21 4.66
C ALA A 104 1.98 -2.86 4.54
N ARG A 105 2.28 -1.92 3.64
CA ARG A 105 3.62 -1.36 3.42
C ARG A 105 3.57 0.15 3.50
N LEU A 106 4.42 0.72 4.35
CA LEU A 106 4.72 2.15 4.34
C LEU A 106 6.03 2.33 3.57
N VAL A 107 6.02 3.12 2.49
CA VAL A 107 7.18 3.34 1.62
C VAL A 107 7.52 4.83 1.60
N SER A 108 8.77 5.21 1.83
CA SER A 108 9.20 6.59 1.62
C SER A 108 9.58 6.87 0.17
N VAL A 109 9.20 8.05 -0.30
CA VAL A 109 9.48 8.51 -1.66
C VAL A 109 10.01 9.94 -1.59
N SER A 110 11.20 10.15 -2.13
CA SER A 110 11.81 11.47 -2.27
C SER A 110 11.00 12.33 -3.24
N ASP A 111 10.91 13.62 -2.94
CA ASP A 111 10.58 14.65 -3.91
C ASP A 111 11.67 14.73 -5.00
N TYR A 112 11.32 15.26 -6.15
CA TYR A 112 12.23 15.45 -7.28
C TYR A 112 12.26 16.91 -7.69
N MET A 113 13.40 17.35 -8.22
CA MET A 113 13.56 18.68 -8.81
C MET A 113 14.03 18.55 -10.24
N ARG A 114 13.43 19.34 -11.14
CA ARG A 114 13.90 19.46 -12.51
C ARG A 114 15.21 20.24 -12.52
N LYS A 115 16.26 19.65 -13.09
CA LYS A 115 17.53 20.32 -13.41
C LYS A 115 17.82 20.14 -14.88
N SER A 116 17.69 21.25 -15.62
CA SER A 116 17.82 21.27 -17.08
C SER A 116 16.89 20.23 -17.74
N ASP A 117 17.45 19.10 -18.18
CA ASP A 117 16.76 18.03 -18.90
C ASP A 117 16.59 16.74 -18.08
N ALA A 118 16.98 16.77 -16.80
CA ALA A 118 16.89 15.62 -15.89
C ALA A 118 16.09 15.95 -14.63
N PHE A 119 15.61 14.91 -13.96
CA PHE A 119 15.01 15.01 -12.64
C PHE A 119 15.93 14.35 -11.63
N GLU A 120 16.25 15.08 -10.56
CA GLU A 120 17.08 14.59 -9.48
C GLU A 120 16.27 14.47 -8.20
N MET A 121 16.50 13.39 -7.45
CA MET A 121 15.95 13.23 -6.11
C MET A 121 16.51 14.31 -5.18
N ILE A 122 15.64 14.99 -4.45
CA ILE A 122 16.04 15.99 -3.45
C ILE A 122 16.52 15.31 -2.15
N SER A 123 16.02 14.12 -1.84
CA SER A 123 16.37 13.36 -0.64
C SER A 123 16.63 11.87 -0.94
N PRO A 124 17.71 11.54 -1.68
CA PRO A 124 18.04 10.15 -2.04
C PRO A 124 18.16 9.23 -0.83
N ASN A 125 18.77 9.70 0.27
CA ASN A 125 18.96 8.92 1.50
C ASN A 125 17.64 8.60 2.23
N ALA A 126 16.55 9.27 1.86
CA ALA A 126 15.22 9.03 2.39
C ALA A 126 14.36 8.19 1.44
N ASP A 127 14.77 7.96 0.19
CA ASP A 127 13.98 7.23 -0.81
C ASP A 127 14.00 5.71 -0.55
N GLY A 128 12.88 5.03 -0.79
CA GLY A 128 12.81 3.57 -0.81
C GLY A 128 12.89 2.87 0.55
N LYS A 129 12.90 3.62 1.67
CA LYS A 129 12.77 3.00 3.00
C LYS A 129 11.38 2.44 3.18
N ARG A 130 11.26 1.38 3.97
CA ARG A 130 10.00 0.67 4.14
C ARG A 130 9.74 0.17 5.55
N GLY A 131 8.48 0.24 5.95
CA GLY A 131 7.92 -0.47 7.10
C GLY A 131 6.88 -1.48 6.62
N SER A 132 6.70 -2.59 7.35
CA SER A 132 5.74 -3.63 6.98
C SER A 132 4.91 -4.11 8.15
N PHE A 133 3.69 -4.51 7.84
CA PHE A 133 2.78 -5.23 8.70
C PHE A 133 2.16 -6.37 7.92
N GLN A 134 1.96 -7.49 8.59
CA GLN A 134 1.13 -8.58 8.12
C GLN A 134 0.28 -9.07 9.28
N SER A 135 -0.99 -9.32 9.00
CA SER A 135 -1.83 -10.06 9.93
C SER A 135 -1.33 -11.51 10.05
N PRO A 136 -1.70 -12.21 11.14
CA PRO A 136 -1.74 -13.66 11.14
C PRO A 136 -2.56 -14.19 9.95
N MET A 137 -2.42 -15.49 9.65
CA MET A 137 -3.33 -16.16 8.72
C MET A 137 -4.72 -16.23 9.36
N LEU A 138 -5.69 -15.50 8.79
CA LEU A 138 -7.05 -15.41 9.32
C LEU A 138 -7.96 -16.39 8.57
N PRO A 139 -8.83 -17.13 9.26
CA PRO A 139 -9.85 -17.93 8.60
C PRO A 139 -10.99 -17.06 8.07
N ILE A 140 -11.59 -17.49 6.98
CA ILE A 140 -12.84 -16.92 6.47
C ILE A 140 -13.99 -17.50 7.29
N LEU A 141 -14.60 -16.67 8.12
CA LEU A 141 -15.67 -17.07 9.06
C LEU A 141 -16.86 -16.11 9.00
N LYS A 142 -17.99 -16.58 9.52
CA LYS A 142 -19.21 -15.78 9.76
C LYS A 142 -19.23 -15.07 11.11
N THR A 143 -18.09 -15.01 11.79
CA THR A 143 -17.91 -14.35 13.09
C THR A 143 -16.87 -13.26 12.99
N SER A 144 -16.94 -12.29 13.89
CA SER A 144 -16.00 -11.18 13.90
C SER A 144 -14.56 -11.63 14.16
N THR A 145 -13.62 -11.02 13.43
CA THR A 145 -12.20 -11.07 13.73
C THR A 145 -11.88 -10.31 15.01
N GLN A 146 -10.72 -10.59 15.60
CA GLN A 146 -10.17 -9.72 16.63
C GLN A 146 -9.65 -8.43 15.98
N PRO A 147 -9.86 -7.26 16.60
CA PRO A 147 -9.28 -6.01 16.12
C PRO A 147 -7.75 -6.10 16.18
N MET A 148 -7.08 -5.48 15.21
CA MET A 148 -5.63 -5.47 15.11
C MET A 148 -5.13 -4.03 15.02
N THR A 149 -4.10 -3.70 15.78
CA THR A 149 -3.41 -2.40 15.70
C THR A 149 -1.93 -2.63 15.49
N SER A 150 -1.36 -1.91 14.52
CA SER A 150 0.07 -1.94 14.23
C SER A 150 0.63 -0.54 14.08
N GLN A 151 1.90 -0.38 14.45
CA GLN A 151 2.68 0.83 14.19
C GLN A 151 3.67 0.53 13.07
N LEU A 152 3.39 1.06 11.89
CA LEU A 152 4.29 0.99 10.75
C LEU A 152 5.33 2.09 10.88
N ARG A 153 6.60 1.69 10.95
CA ARG A 153 7.73 2.62 11.02
C ARG A 153 8.72 2.30 9.91
N LEU A 154 9.26 3.32 9.29
CA LEU A 154 10.45 3.19 8.45
C LEU A 154 11.62 2.87 9.39
N MET A 155 11.98 1.59 9.48
CA MET A 155 13.08 1.18 10.34
C MET A 155 14.35 1.91 9.88
N GLU A 156 15.10 2.50 10.83
CA GLU A 156 16.41 3.14 10.59
C GLU A 156 16.44 4.52 9.92
N SER A 157 15.48 5.40 10.24
CA SER A 157 15.77 6.84 10.10
C SER A 157 15.24 7.59 11.29
N GLY A 158 15.97 8.60 11.73
CA GLY A 158 15.39 9.72 12.45
C GLY A 158 14.26 10.39 11.65
N PRO A 159 13.89 11.65 11.94
CA PRO A 159 12.83 12.31 11.21
C PRO A 159 13.08 12.25 9.70
N LEU A 160 12.07 11.80 8.95
CA LEU A 160 12.12 11.74 7.49
C LEU A 160 12.32 13.17 6.96
N SER A 161 13.13 13.32 5.90
CA SER A 161 13.33 14.61 5.23
C SER A 161 12.00 15.28 4.90
N GLN A 162 11.93 16.61 5.00
CA GLN A 162 10.74 17.36 4.60
C GLN A 162 10.44 17.20 3.10
N ASN A 163 11.47 16.94 2.28
CA ASN A 163 11.38 16.69 0.84
C ASN A 163 11.19 15.19 0.52
N ALA A 164 10.50 14.47 1.39
CA ALA A 164 10.03 13.12 1.13
C ALA A 164 8.62 12.95 1.71
N ALA A 165 7.82 12.17 0.99
CA ALA A 165 6.50 11.72 1.41
C ALA A 165 6.58 10.26 1.85
N THR A 166 5.54 9.77 2.53
CA THR A 166 5.33 8.32 2.66
C THR A 166 4.01 7.88 2.06
N VAL A 167 4.04 6.71 1.45
CA VAL A 167 2.89 6.08 0.80
C VAL A 167 2.56 4.81 1.58
N LEU A 168 1.33 4.72 2.09
CA LEU A 168 0.80 3.52 2.72
C LEU A 168 -0.02 2.74 1.69
N VAL A 169 0.43 1.52 1.40
CA VAL A 169 -0.25 0.56 0.55
C VAL A 169 -0.78 -0.57 1.41
N ILE A 170 -2.03 -0.99 1.17
CA ILE A 170 -2.67 -2.09 1.89
C ILE A 170 -3.19 -3.10 0.88
N GLY A 171 -3.02 -4.37 1.21
CA GLY A 171 -3.49 -5.49 0.41
C GLY A 171 -4.18 -6.57 1.21
N VAL A 172 -5.14 -7.25 0.59
CA VAL A 172 -5.77 -8.49 1.07
C VAL A 172 -5.38 -9.62 0.14
N LYS A 173 -4.74 -10.65 0.70
CA LYS A 173 -4.32 -11.85 -0.05
C LYS A 173 -5.10 -13.06 0.43
N PHE A 174 -5.71 -13.79 -0.50
CA PHE A 174 -6.50 -14.98 -0.20
C PHE A 174 -5.67 -16.25 -0.35
N TYR A 175 -6.08 -17.26 0.40
CA TYR A 175 -5.45 -18.56 0.45
C TYR A 175 -6.51 -19.64 0.50
N GLN A 176 -6.18 -20.75 -0.13
CA GLN A 176 -6.91 -22.01 0.00
C GLN A 176 -6.11 -22.96 0.87
N TYR A 177 -6.75 -23.60 1.83
CA TYR A 177 -6.14 -24.61 2.69
C TYR A 177 -6.37 -26.00 2.11
N GLU A 178 -5.34 -26.54 1.46
CA GLU A 178 -5.34 -27.85 0.81
C GLU A 178 -4.12 -28.65 1.26
N GLU A 179 -4.27 -29.97 1.41
CA GLU A 179 -3.16 -30.87 1.74
C GLU A 179 -2.29 -30.41 2.94
N LYS A 180 -2.95 -29.80 3.94
CA LYS A 180 -2.31 -29.23 5.15
C LYS A 180 -1.40 -28.02 4.90
N ARG A 181 -1.60 -27.28 3.81
CA ARG A 181 -0.84 -26.08 3.46
C ARG A 181 -1.78 -24.97 3.00
N PHE A 182 -1.33 -23.73 3.19
CA PHE A 182 -2.01 -22.57 2.62
C PHE A 182 -1.40 -22.25 1.26
N VAL A 183 -2.20 -22.40 0.21
CA VAL A 183 -1.82 -22.09 -1.18
C VAL A 183 -2.36 -20.70 -1.53
N PRO A 184 -1.52 -19.76 -1.98
CA PRO A 184 -1.97 -18.41 -2.32
C PRO A 184 -2.81 -18.38 -3.60
N MET A 185 -3.87 -17.58 -3.59
CA MET A 185 -4.70 -17.29 -4.76
C MET A 185 -4.22 -15.97 -5.38
N GLU A 186 -3.15 -16.02 -6.18
CA GLU A 186 -2.42 -14.81 -6.63
C GLU A 186 -3.28 -13.81 -7.42
N ASN A 187 -4.24 -14.29 -8.21
CA ASN A 187 -5.10 -13.42 -9.05
C ASN A 187 -6.26 -12.77 -8.27
N GLU A 188 -6.56 -13.27 -7.07
CA GLU A 188 -7.71 -12.79 -6.28
C GLU A 188 -7.35 -11.66 -5.30
N ALA A 189 -6.09 -11.24 -5.32
CA ALA A 189 -5.56 -10.32 -4.32
C ALA A 189 -5.97 -8.87 -4.62
N MET A 190 -6.42 -8.15 -3.60
CA MET A 190 -6.85 -6.75 -3.72
C MET A 190 -5.79 -5.85 -3.11
N ILE A 191 -5.37 -4.78 -3.79
CA ILE A 191 -4.30 -3.89 -3.30
C ILE A 191 -4.52 -2.44 -3.74
N SER A 192 -4.38 -1.50 -2.80
CA SER A 192 -4.63 -0.07 -3.05
C SER A 192 -3.74 0.84 -2.20
N ILE A 193 -3.47 2.03 -2.71
CA ILE A 193 -2.84 3.12 -1.95
C ILE A 193 -3.89 3.70 -1.01
N ARG A 194 -3.66 3.65 0.31
CA ARG A 194 -4.64 4.08 1.32
C ARG A 194 -4.35 5.42 1.96
N LYS A 195 -3.08 5.85 1.94
CA LYS A 195 -2.71 7.16 2.45
C LYS A 195 -1.38 7.63 1.86
N VAL A 196 -1.26 8.94 1.68
CA VAL A 196 0.01 9.63 1.45
C VAL A 196 0.19 10.66 2.59
N PHE A 197 1.37 10.70 3.20
CA PHE A 197 1.73 11.59 4.32
C PHE A 197 2.90 12.52 3.97
#